data_AF-A0A316NT37-F1
#
_entry.id   AF-A0A316NT37-F1
#
_cell.length_a   1.000
_cell.length_b   1.000
_cell.length_c   1.000
_cell.angle_alpha   90.00
_cell.angle_beta   90.00
_cell.angle_gamma   90.00
#
_symmetry.space_group_name_H-M   'P 1'
#
loop_
_entity.id
_entity.type
_entity.pdbx_description
1 polymer ?
#
loop_
_entity_poly.entity_id
_entity_poly.type
_entity_poly.pdbx_seq_one_letter_code
_entity_poly.pdbx_strand_id
1 'polypeptide(L)'
;MKYYFVKTLEDKGRPRVRALSGQTFEDGTPVDTTLNVRADREIRTHYPMGTVYGVKSLSMSAGFLDVELNGDSRPMWPLNVRSYKLDSHKPPIEMVKAYEEFIGVSTKTPKPSTDRSVSVKSYLGRLMGNKRFAPPTIEGQGFFVNSSQWYLLLRNVQNQVNTILLGATGTGKTELVRLICDRLGIECHVYDMGAMLDPISGLLGVHRLSEGGSVFDYAKFTQDIQKPGVVLLDELSRAAVSANNILFPCLDSRRELPVEIAGGGGMRSIPVHPDCCFVATANVGAEYTGTIAIDRALMNRFFPIKLDYLLQPDEVRLLVKRCAVDTDSARKIAAVCKEIREAFDKGELSCAMSTRESLMAADLVKDGWSPLEAMELVFLPLYEGTDSEGERGIVRRLIMSR
;
A
#
# COMPACT_ATOMS: atom_id res chain seq x y z
N MET A 1 37.28 -1.46 5.11
CA MET A 1 37.66 -2.70 4.40
C MET A 1 37.09 -2.60 2.99
N LYS A 2 37.89 -2.82 1.94
CA LYS A 2 37.41 -2.74 0.56
C LYS A 2 36.72 -4.06 0.18
N TYR A 3 35.55 -3.99 -0.44
CA TYR A 3 34.85 -5.17 -0.96
C TYR A 3 34.96 -5.20 -2.48
N TYR A 4 34.96 -6.41 -3.04
CA TYR A 4 34.91 -6.64 -4.47
C TYR A 4 33.64 -7.38 -4.87
N PHE A 5 33.16 -7.17 -6.08
CA PHE A 5 31.89 -7.69 -6.59
C PHE A 5 32.11 -8.54 -7.82
N VAL A 6 31.60 -9.77 -7.77
CA VAL A 6 31.76 -10.76 -8.84
C VAL A 6 30.40 -11.33 -9.21
N LYS A 7 30.20 -11.73 -10.46
CA LYS A 7 28.91 -12.19 -10.98
C LYS A 7 29.02 -13.57 -11.61
N THR A 8 28.03 -14.42 -11.37
CA THR A 8 27.89 -15.67 -12.13
C THR A 8 27.35 -15.39 -13.52
N LEU A 9 27.98 -15.99 -14.52
CA LEU A 9 27.56 -15.89 -15.92
C LEU A 9 27.81 -17.21 -16.64
N GLU A 10 27.10 -17.40 -17.74
CA GLU A 10 27.30 -18.53 -18.63
C GLU A 10 28.31 -18.15 -19.72
N ASP A 11 29.37 -18.95 -19.85
CA ASP A 11 30.40 -18.78 -20.88
C ASP A 11 30.64 -20.12 -21.56
N LYS A 12 30.30 -20.21 -22.85
CA LYS A 12 30.36 -21.44 -23.67
C LYS A 12 29.69 -22.65 -23.00
N GLY A 13 28.49 -22.45 -22.43
CA GLY A 13 27.71 -23.51 -21.79
C GLY A 13 28.21 -23.96 -20.41
N ARG A 14 29.16 -23.23 -19.81
CA ARG A 14 29.68 -23.53 -18.46
C ARG A 14 29.47 -22.33 -17.52
N PRO A 15 29.06 -22.55 -16.26
CA PRO A 15 28.95 -21.48 -15.28
C PRO A 15 30.34 -20.98 -14.88
N ARG A 16 30.58 -19.69 -15.08
CA ARG A 16 31.79 -18.96 -14.71
C ARG A 16 31.45 -17.83 -13.75
N VAL A 17 32.48 -17.32 -13.09
CA VAL A 17 32.40 -16.14 -12.22
C VAL A 17 33.42 -15.14 -12.75
N ARG A 18 33.03 -13.89 -12.92
CA ARG A 18 33.94 -12.79 -13.32
C ARG A 18 33.68 -11.55 -12.48
N ALA A 19 34.69 -10.69 -12.35
CA ALA A 19 34.55 -9.41 -11.67
C ALA A 19 33.62 -8.46 -12.44
N LEU A 20 32.89 -7.61 -11.72
CA LEU A 20 32.15 -6.49 -12.32
C LEU A 20 33.12 -5.39 -12.76
N SER A 21 32.78 -4.68 -13.83
CA SER A 21 33.60 -3.59 -14.39
C SER A 21 33.65 -2.36 -13.49
N GLY A 22 34.75 -1.61 -13.53
CA GLY A 22 34.90 -0.37 -12.77
C GLY A 22 35.51 -0.55 -11.37
N GLN A 23 36.04 -1.73 -11.06
CA GLN A 23 36.74 -2.00 -9.81
C GLN A 23 38.26 -1.83 -9.98
N THR A 24 38.92 -1.38 -8.92
CA THR A 24 40.38 -1.31 -8.81
C THR A 24 40.85 -2.12 -7.61
N PHE A 25 42.07 -2.67 -7.65
CA PHE A 25 42.75 -3.22 -6.48
C PHE A 25 43.14 -2.11 -5.50
N GLU A 26 43.69 -2.45 -4.33
CA GLU A 26 44.08 -1.46 -3.32
C GLU A 26 45.24 -0.55 -3.78
N ASP A 27 46.09 -1.04 -4.68
CA ASP A 27 47.17 -0.29 -5.31
C ASP A 27 46.70 0.62 -6.47
N GLY A 28 45.40 0.64 -6.75
CA GLY A 28 44.79 1.44 -7.82
C GLY A 28 44.80 0.79 -9.20
N THR A 29 45.37 -0.40 -9.37
CA THR A 29 45.35 -1.11 -10.65
C THR A 29 43.92 -1.58 -11.01
N PRO A 30 43.46 -1.45 -12.27
CA PRO A 30 42.13 -1.92 -12.66
C PRO A 30 41.99 -3.44 -12.56
N VAL A 31 40.84 -3.93 -12.09
CA VAL A 31 40.52 -5.35 -12.07
C VAL A 31 40.12 -5.81 -13.47
N ASP A 32 40.84 -6.80 -14.01
CA ASP A 32 40.55 -7.36 -15.34
C ASP A 32 39.29 -8.24 -15.31
N THR A 33 38.22 -7.74 -15.94
CA THR A 33 36.92 -8.42 -16.02
C THR A 33 36.87 -9.58 -17.02
N THR A 34 37.93 -9.79 -17.82
CA THR A 34 38.02 -10.91 -18.76
C THR A 34 38.49 -12.19 -18.08
N LEU A 35 39.18 -12.06 -16.94
CA LEU A 35 39.68 -13.19 -16.15
C LEU A 35 38.56 -13.87 -15.37
N ASN A 36 38.64 -15.20 -15.27
CA ASN A 36 37.75 -15.97 -14.42
C ASN A 36 38.16 -15.83 -12.96
N VAL A 37 37.17 -15.77 -12.07
CA VAL A 37 37.36 -15.80 -10.61
C VAL A 37 37.28 -17.25 -10.14
N ARG A 38 38.34 -17.70 -9.47
CA ARG A 38 38.36 -18.97 -8.76
C ARG A 38 37.52 -18.81 -7.49
N ALA A 39 36.51 -19.66 -7.37
CA ALA A 39 35.48 -19.59 -6.36
C ALA A 39 34.96 -21.00 -6.09
N ASP A 40 34.40 -21.21 -4.89
CA ASP A 40 33.79 -22.48 -4.51
C ASP A 40 32.73 -22.93 -5.54
N ARG A 41 32.77 -24.20 -5.90
CA ARG A 41 31.86 -24.80 -6.87
C ARG A 41 30.43 -24.81 -6.34
N GLU A 42 30.22 -24.93 -5.03
CA GLU A 42 28.90 -24.94 -4.41
C GLU A 42 28.18 -23.61 -4.58
N ILE A 43 28.88 -22.49 -4.54
CA ILE A 43 28.26 -21.16 -4.66
C ILE A 43 27.67 -20.94 -6.07
N ARG A 44 28.18 -21.65 -7.08
CA ARG A 44 27.67 -21.59 -8.46
C ARG A 44 26.36 -22.34 -8.66
N THR A 45 25.94 -23.19 -7.71
CA THR A 45 24.73 -24.03 -7.83
C THR A 45 23.58 -23.58 -6.91
N HIS A 46 23.86 -22.84 -5.84
CA HIS A 46 22.83 -22.45 -4.86
C HIS A 46 21.88 -21.34 -5.34
N TYR A 47 22.34 -20.47 -6.23
CA TYR A 47 21.61 -19.32 -6.73
C TYR A 47 21.68 -19.26 -8.26
N PRO A 48 20.64 -18.71 -8.92
CA PRO A 48 20.56 -18.68 -10.37
C PRO A 48 21.73 -17.94 -11.03
N MET A 49 21.98 -18.23 -12.31
CA MET A 49 22.93 -17.46 -13.12
C MET A 49 22.55 -15.97 -13.12
N GLY A 50 23.55 -15.11 -13.09
CA GLY A 50 23.38 -13.66 -12.96
C GLY A 50 23.39 -13.15 -11.51
N THR A 51 23.56 -14.02 -10.52
CA THR A 51 23.74 -13.63 -9.12
C THR A 51 25.07 -12.92 -8.93
N VAL A 52 25.03 -11.79 -8.24
CA VAL A 52 26.19 -10.99 -7.84
C VAL A 52 26.56 -11.34 -6.40
N TYR A 53 27.84 -11.52 -6.17
CA TYR A 53 28.43 -11.87 -4.90
C TYR A 53 29.44 -10.80 -4.48
N GLY A 54 29.44 -10.47 -3.19
CA GLY A 54 30.49 -9.67 -2.58
C GLY A 54 31.57 -10.56 -1.99
N VAL A 55 32.81 -10.15 -2.10
CA VAL A 55 33.98 -10.83 -1.54
C VAL A 55 34.87 -9.83 -0.79
N LYS A 56 35.54 -10.31 0.26
CA LYS A 56 36.38 -9.49 1.15
C LYS A 56 37.78 -9.22 0.60
N SER A 57 38.25 -10.08 -0.29
CA SER A 57 39.58 -10.02 -0.89
C SER A 57 39.50 -10.56 -2.32
N LEU A 58 40.32 -9.98 -3.19
CA LEU A 58 40.48 -10.41 -4.57
C LEU A 58 41.94 -10.14 -4.95
N SER A 59 42.66 -11.17 -5.39
CA SER A 59 44.06 -11.05 -5.80
C SER A 59 44.28 -11.65 -7.19
N MET A 60 45.26 -11.11 -7.91
CA MET A 60 45.60 -11.59 -9.25
C MET A 60 46.58 -12.76 -9.15
N SER A 61 46.22 -13.86 -9.79
CA SER A 61 47.06 -15.05 -9.95
C SER A 61 47.28 -15.34 -11.43
N ALA A 62 48.24 -16.21 -11.78
CA ALA A 62 48.59 -16.49 -13.17
C ALA A 62 47.38 -16.97 -14.00
N GLY A 63 46.75 -16.05 -14.74
CA GLY A 63 45.61 -16.29 -15.64
C GLY A 63 44.22 -16.33 -15.00
N PHE A 64 44.06 -15.99 -13.71
CA PHE A 64 42.76 -15.94 -13.02
C PHE A 64 42.80 -15.01 -11.79
N LEU A 65 41.63 -14.62 -11.31
CA LEU A 65 41.46 -13.90 -10.05
C LEU A 65 41.15 -14.90 -8.93
N ASP A 66 41.77 -14.76 -7.77
CA ASP A 66 41.52 -15.64 -6.62
C ASP A 66 40.83 -14.89 -5.48
N VAL A 67 39.93 -15.60 -4.79
CA VAL A 67 39.25 -15.09 -3.60
C VAL A 67 39.90 -15.75 -2.39
N GLU A 68 40.65 -14.96 -1.62
CA GLU A 68 41.39 -15.50 -0.48
C GLU A 68 40.44 -15.88 0.66
N LEU A 69 40.61 -17.09 1.18
CA LEU A 69 39.72 -17.64 2.20
C LEU A 69 39.94 -16.98 3.58
N ASN A 70 41.17 -16.55 3.93
CA ASN A 70 41.51 -15.86 5.19
C ASN A 70 40.84 -16.43 6.46
N GLY A 71 40.67 -17.76 6.54
CA GLY A 71 40.01 -18.45 7.65
C GLY A 71 38.48 -18.39 7.66
N ASP A 72 37.87 -17.75 6.66
CA ASP A 72 36.43 -17.65 6.46
C ASP A 72 35.90 -18.90 5.74
N SER A 73 34.90 -19.55 6.32
CA SER A 73 34.32 -20.78 5.75
C SER A 73 33.45 -20.52 4.51
N ARG A 74 33.11 -19.25 4.25
CA ARG A 74 32.28 -18.81 3.11
C ARG A 74 32.77 -17.46 2.59
N PRO A 75 33.63 -17.42 1.55
CA PRO A 75 34.28 -16.19 1.13
C PRO A 75 33.41 -15.30 0.21
N MET A 76 32.19 -15.73 -0.13
CA MET A 76 31.30 -15.02 -1.05
C MET A 76 29.86 -14.94 -0.53
N TRP A 77 29.26 -13.75 -0.59
CA TRP A 77 27.89 -13.51 -0.13
C TRP A 77 27.01 -12.97 -1.26
N PRO A 78 25.84 -13.57 -1.53
CA PRO A 78 24.93 -13.11 -2.58
C PRO A 78 24.30 -11.75 -2.23
N LEU A 79 24.26 -10.82 -3.19
CA LEU A 79 23.85 -9.44 -2.96
C LEU A 79 22.56 -9.04 -3.69
N ASN A 80 22.25 -9.64 -4.83
CA ASN A 80 21.09 -9.29 -5.66
C ASN A 80 19.99 -10.37 -5.68
N VAL A 81 19.80 -11.06 -4.56
CA VAL A 81 18.82 -12.16 -4.42
C VAL A 81 17.60 -11.72 -3.61
N ARG A 82 16.40 -12.18 -4.00
CA ARG A 82 15.15 -11.83 -3.30
C ARG A 82 14.99 -12.49 -1.92
N SER A 83 15.65 -13.62 -1.71
CA SER A 83 15.59 -14.40 -0.48
C SER A 83 16.86 -15.23 -0.32
N TYR A 84 17.35 -15.36 0.92
CA TYR A 84 18.51 -16.19 1.23
C TYR A 84 18.09 -17.64 1.47
N LYS A 85 18.80 -18.61 0.86
CA LYS A 85 18.52 -20.04 1.04
C LYS A 85 18.92 -20.55 2.42
N LEU A 86 19.94 -19.94 3.03
CA LEU A 86 20.40 -20.20 4.40
C LEU A 86 20.65 -18.86 5.10
N ASP A 87 20.47 -18.79 6.41
CA ASP A 87 20.75 -17.56 7.17
C ASP A 87 22.22 -17.15 7.09
N SER A 88 23.13 -18.11 6.99
CA SER A 88 24.56 -17.91 6.77
C SER A 88 24.91 -17.37 5.37
N HIS A 89 23.94 -17.23 4.45
CA HIS A 89 24.14 -16.54 3.18
C HIS A 89 23.89 -15.03 3.27
N LYS A 90 23.41 -14.51 4.42
CA LYS A 90 23.17 -13.09 4.59
C LYS A 90 24.52 -12.32 4.58
N PRO A 91 24.71 -11.35 3.67
CA PRO A 91 25.92 -10.54 3.63
C PRO A 91 26.04 -9.64 4.87
N PRO A 92 27.27 -9.29 5.29
CA PRO A 92 27.48 -8.21 6.25
C PRO A 92 26.86 -6.89 5.75
N ILE A 93 26.31 -6.09 6.66
CA ILE A 93 25.64 -4.81 6.34
C ILE A 93 26.58 -3.87 5.57
N GLU A 94 27.86 -3.85 5.92
CA GLU A 94 28.88 -3.02 5.27
C GLU A 94 29.11 -3.40 3.80
N MET A 95 29.02 -4.69 3.47
CA MET A 95 29.18 -5.20 2.10
C MET A 95 27.99 -4.82 1.23
N VAL A 96 26.78 -4.84 1.78
CA VAL A 96 25.57 -4.39 1.09
C VAL A 96 25.71 -2.92 0.72
N LYS A 97 26.09 -2.06 1.69
CA LYS A 97 26.29 -0.63 1.44
C LYS A 97 27.35 -0.36 0.36
N ALA A 98 28.49 -1.06 0.44
CA ALA A 98 29.55 -0.92 -0.56
C ALA A 98 29.09 -1.35 -1.96
N TYR A 99 28.23 -2.37 -2.05
CA TYR A 99 27.66 -2.81 -3.32
C TYR A 99 26.70 -1.78 -3.90
N GLU A 100 25.83 -1.21 -3.07
CA GLU A 100 24.88 -0.16 -3.43
C GLU A 100 25.60 1.08 -3.97
N GLU A 101 26.67 1.52 -3.30
CA GLU A 101 27.55 2.59 -3.79
C GLU A 101 28.18 2.24 -5.14
N PHE A 102 28.67 1.00 -5.30
CA PHE A 102 29.34 0.54 -6.50
C PHE A 102 28.45 0.50 -7.75
N ILE A 103 27.19 0.04 -7.63
CA ILE A 103 26.28 -0.05 -8.79
C ILE A 103 25.65 1.30 -9.18
N GLY A 104 26.01 2.40 -8.48
CA GLY A 104 25.40 3.71 -8.68
C GLY A 104 23.91 3.76 -8.34
N VAL A 105 23.38 2.67 -7.78
CA VAL A 105 22.02 2.61 -7.27
C VAL A 105 22.10 3.14 -5.86
N SER A 106 21.86 4.45 -5.72
CA SER A 106 21.31 5.02 -4.49
C SER A 106 20.00 4.28 -4.17
N THR A 107 20.13 3.10 -3.60
CA THR A 107 19.05 2.38 -2.98
C THR A 107 18.84 3.08 -1.66
N LYS A 108 17.95 4.06 -1.72
CA LYS A 108 16.83 3.97 -0.81
C LYS A 108 16.23 2.56 -0.95
N THR A 109 16.80 1.58 -0.23
CA THR A 109 15.89 0.75 0.57
C THR A 109 15.03 1.78 1.28
N PRO A 110 13.70 1.77 1.14
CA PRO A 110 12.89 2.60 2.01
C PRO A 110 13.03 1.99 3.41
N LYS A 111 14.14 2.27 4.10
CA LYS A 111 14.00 2.76 5.46
C LYS A 111 13.04 3.93 5.34
N PRO A 112 12.01 4.04 6.20
CA PRO A 112 11.24 5.26 6.28
C PRO A 112 12.28 6.38 6.36
N SER A 113 12.21 7.33 5.43
CA SER A 113 13.11 8.46 5.43
C SER A 113 12.89 9.19 6.76
N THR A 114 13.68 8.87 7.78
CA THR A 114 13.83 9.70 8.97
C THR A 114 14.66 10.93 8.66
N ASP A 115 15.12 11.07 7.41
CA ASP A 115 15.83 12.24 6.90
C ASP A 115 14.91 13.26 6.21
N ARG A 116 13.78 13.53 6.87
CA ARG A 116 13.24 14.89 6.87
C ARG A 116 13.37 15.36 8.30
N SER A 117 14.39 16.16 8.59
CA SER A 117 14.27 17.08 9.73
C SER A 117 13.14 18.05 9.36
N VAL A 118 11.90 17.63 9.61
CA VAL A 118 10.73 18.48 9.43
C VAL A 118 10.96 19.65 10.37
N SER A 119 11.29 20.81 9.79
CA SER A 119 11.50 22.02 10.57
C SER A 119 10.28 22.22 11.48
N VAL A 120 10.51 22.35 12.79
CA VAL A 120 9.44 22.56 13.79
C VAL A 120 8.60 23.79 13.43
N LYS A 121 9.19 24.76 12.72
CA LYS A 121 8.51 25.97 12.24
C LYS A 121 7.61 25.73 11.02
N SER A 122 7.81 24.64 10.28
CA SER A 122 6.98 24.32 9.11
C SER A 122 5.54 23.98 9.53
N TYR A 123 4.57 24.14 8.62
CA TYR A 123 3.19 23.77 8.91
C TYR A 123 3.06 22.31 9.34
N LEU A 124 3.75 21.40 8.64
CA LEU A 124 3.81 19.98 9.01
C LEU A 124 4.43 19.77 10.40
N GLY A 125 5.51 20.48 10.73
CA GLY A 125 6.14 20.41 12.05
C GLY A 125 5.19 20.83 13.18
N ARG A 126 4.37 21.87 12.94
CA ARG A 126 3.31 22.29 13.88
C ARG A 126 2.22 21.25 14.05
N LEU A 127 1.79 20.59 12.97
CA LEU A 127 0.82 19.50 13.05
C LEU A 127 1.36 18.31 13.84
N MET A 128 2.60 17.90 13.55
CA MET A 128 3.28 16.80 14.24
C MET A 128 3.55 17.09 15.71
N GLY A 129 3.82 18.35 16.06
CA GLY A 129 4.02 18.77 17.46
C GLY A 129 2.73 18.84 18.29
N ASN A 130 1.57 18.88 17.64
CA ASN A 130 0.28 18.97 18.34
C ASN A 130 -0.25 17.59 18.74
N LYS A 131 -0.25 17.29 20.04
CA LYS A 131 -0.74 16.01 20.59
C LYS A 131 -2.19 15.71 20.20
N ARG A 132 -3.03 16.73 20.01
CA ARG A 132 -4.42 16.55 19.53
C ARG A 132 -4.43 15.87 18.16
N PHE A 133 -3.46 16.15 17.30
CA PHE A 133 -3.37 15.66 15.93
C PHE A 133 -2.50 14.43 15.77
N ALA A 134 -2.06 13.81 16.87
CA ALA A 134 -1.33 12.56 16.82
C ALA A 134 -2.16 11.48 16.10
N PRO A 135 -1.52 10.66 15.24
CA PRO A 135 -2.17 9.58 14.53
C PRO A 135 -2.79 8.57 15.51
N PRO A 136 -3.90 7.93 15.12
CA PRO A 136 -4.45 6.83 15.89
C PRO A 136 -3.43 5.69 15.96
N THR A 137 -3.51 4.93 17.05
CA THR A 137 -2.67 3.77 17.26
C THR A 137 -3.55 2.54 17.40
N ILE A 138 -2.96 1.37 17.16
CA ILE A 138 -3.64 0.11 17.39
C ILE A 138 -4.03 0.04 18.87
N GLU A 139 -3.12 0.30 19.80
CA GLU A 139 -3.37 0.19 21.24
C GLU A 139 -4.49 1.11 21.73
N GLY A 140 -4.62 2.30 21.15
CA GLY A 140 -5.64 3.28 21.52
C GLY A 140 -6.99 3.01 20.85
N GLN A 141 -7.04 3.18 19.52
CA GLN A 141 -8.29 3.18 18.74
C GLN A 141 -8.52 1.86 17.98
N GLY A 142 -7.59 0.91 18.07
CA GLY A 142 -7.63 -0.29 17.23
C GLY A 142 -7.48 0.04 15.75
N PHE A 143 -6.77 1.10 15.40
CA PHE A 143 -6.61 1.53 14.00
C PHE A 143 -5.16 1.86 13.71
N PHE A 144 -4.67 1.45 12.54
CA PHE A 144 -3.33 1.76 12.07
C PHE A 144 -3.38 2.59 10.79
N VAL A 145 -2.49 3.58 10.74
CA VAL A 145 -2.22 4.37 9.53
C VAL A 145 -0.78 4.82 9.58
N ASN A 146 -0.12 4.88 8.42
CA ASN A 146 1.21 5.45 8.35
C ASN A 146 1.15 6.93 8.77
N SER A 147 2.03 7.36 9.67
CA SER A 147 2.01 8.74 10.17
C SER A 147 2.12 9.78 9.05
N SER A 148 2.88 9.50 7.99
CA SER A 148 2.99 10.42 6.86
C SER A 148 1.66 10.58 6.09
N GLN A 149 0.92 9.49 5.87
CA GLN A 149 -0.40 9.51 5.24
C GLN A 149 -1.42 10.22 6.13
N TRP A 150 -1.39 9.96 7.45
CA TRP A 150 -2.25 10.65 8.42
C TRP A 150 -2.06 12.16 8.39
N TYR A 151 -0.82 12.64 8.56
CA TYR A 151 -0.56 14.08 8.56
C TYR A 151 -0.79 14.73 7.20
N LEU A 152 -0.59 14.00 6.11
CA LEU A 152 -0.90 14.47 4.76
C LEU A 152 -2.40 14.66 4.55
N LEU A 153 -3.22 13.68 4.94
CA LEU A 153 -4.68 13.80 4.86
C LEU A 153 -5.19 14.90 5.79
N LEU A 154 -4.70 14.96 7.04
CA LEU A 154 -5.04 16.02 7.99
C LEU A 154 -4.74 17.41 7.41
N ARG A 155 -3.54 17.58 6.85
CA ARG A 155 -3.12 18.82 6.18
C ARG A 155 -4.03 19.15 5.01
N ASN A 156 -4.40 18.16 4.19
CA ASN A 156 -5.24 18.38 3.03
C ASN A 156 -6.65 18.82 3.44
N VAL A 157 -7.25 18.18 4.45
CA VAL A 157 -8.56 18.58 4.99
C VAL A 157 -8.52 20.00 5.53
N GLN A 158 -7.51 20.35 6.35
CA GLN A 158 -7.39 21.72 6.89
C GLN A 158 -7.14 22.79 5.81
N ASN A 159 -6.53 22.40 4.69
CA ASN A 159 -6.25 23.30 3.58
C ASN A 159 -7.27 23.20 2.44
N GLN A 160 -8.38 22.48 2.65
CA GLN A 160 -9.47 22.33 1.66
C GLN A 160 -8.99 21.74 0.33
N VAL A 161 -8.01 20.82 0.39
CA VAL A 161 -7.48 20.11 -0.76
C VAL A 161 -8.26 18.82 -0.95
N ASN A 162 -9.05 18.78 -2.01
CA ASN A 162 -9.80 17.59 -2.40
C ASN A 162 -8.85 16.39 -2.51
N THR A 163 -9.14 15.31 -1.79
CA THR A 163 -8.24 14.15 -1.68
C THR A 163 -8.97 12.86 -2.04
N ILE A 164 -8.32 11.97 -2.80
CA ILE A 164 -8.85 10.63 -3.09
C ILE A 164 -7.98 9.57 -2.42
N LEU A 165 -8.62 8.70 -1.64
CA LEU A 165 -7.99 7.54 -0.99
C LEU A 165 -8.12 6.34 -1.92
N LEU A 166 -6.98 5.87 -2.43
CA LEU A 166 -6.86 4.71 -3.30
C LEU A 166 -6.39 3.52 -2.48
N GLY A 167 -7.03 2.36 -2.61
CA GLY A 167 -6.53 1.13 -2.01
C GLY A 167 -7.53 0.00 -2.14
N ALA A 168 -7.10 -1.23 -1.89
CA ALA A 168 -7.99 -2.38 -1.91
C ALA A 168 -9.10 -2.26 -0.85
N THR A 169 -10.15 -3.07 -0.95
CA THR A 169 -11.22 -3.12 0.06
C THR A 169 -10.65 -3.45 1.44
N GLY A 170 -11.36 -3.05 2.50
CA GLY A 170 -10.95 -3.38 3.88
C GLY A 170 -9.65 -2.73 4.39
N THR A 171 -9.04 -1.81 3.65
CA THR A 171 -7.85 -1.02 4.08
C THR A 171 -8.15 0.15 5.03
N GLY A 172 -9.42 0.32 5.43
CA GLY A 172 -9.83 1.36 6.40
C GLY A 172 -9.99 2.78 5.83
N LYS A 173 -10.19 2.95 4.51
CA LYS A 173 -10.35 4.27 3.86
C LYS A 173 -11.43 5.15 4.51
N THR A 174 -12.66 4.66 4.60
CA THR A 174 -13.81 5.40 5.18
C THR A 174 -13.59 5.69 6.67
N GLU A 175 -13.06 4.73 7.42
CA GLU A 175 -12.75 4.88 8.84
C GLU A 175 -11.66 5.94 9.08
N LEU A 176 -10.62 5.97 8.23
CA LEU A 176 -9.56 6.99 8.28
C LEU A 176 -10.12 8.41 8.15
N VAL A 177 -11.06 8.64 7.24
CA VAL A 177 -11.68 9.97 7.05
C VAL A 177 -12.48 10.38 8.27
N ARG A 178 -13.27 9.46 8.84
CA ARG A 178 -14.04 9.72 10.08
C ARG A 178 -13.12 10.08 11.24
N LEU A 179 -12.04 9.33 11.44
CA LEU A 179 -11.05 9.60 12.49
C LEU A 179 -10.39 10.97 12.33
N ILE A 180 -10.11 11.41 11.10
CA ILE A 180 -9.58 12.75 10.83
C ILE A 180 -10.60 13.83 11.20
N CYS A 181 -11.87 13.65 10.82
CA CYS A 181 -12.94 14.60 11.12
C CYS A 181 -13.17 14.72 12.63
N ASP A 182 -13.21 13.59 13.33
CA ASP A 182 -13.31 13.53 14.80
C ASP A 182 -12.13 14.26 15.46
N ARG A 183 -10.91 14.11 14.93
CA ARG A 183 -9.72 14.79 15.46
C ARG A 183 -9.78 16.29 15.31
N LEU A 184 -10.28 16.74 14.16
CA LEU A 184 -10.47 18.15 13.83
C LEU A 184 -11.70 18.75 14.53
N GLY A 185 -12.67 17.93 14.93
CA GLY A 185 -13.94 18.36 15.48
C GLY A 185 -14.83 19.01 14.42
N ILE A 186 -14.85 18.44 13.21
CA ILE A 186 -15.66 18.91 12.08
C ILE A 186 -16.63 17.81 11.63
N GLU A 187 -17.74 18.20 11.00
CA GLU A 187 -18.72 17.24 10.51
C GLU A 187 -18.21 16.47 9.27
N CYS A 188 -18.64 15.21 9.15
CA CYS A 188 -18.37 14.35 8.01
C CYS A 188 -19.68 13.85 7.39
N HIS A 189 -20.05 14.39 6.23
CA HIS A 189 -21.24 13.98 5.48
C HIS A 189 -20.86 12.89 4.48
N VAL A 190 -21.37 11.67 4.66
CA VAL A 190 -21.01 10.50 3.83
C VAL A 190 -22.06 10.26 2.77
N TYR A 191 -21.62 10.11 1.53
CA TYR A 191 -22.43 9.78 0.36
C TYR A 191 -21.86 8.53 -0.31
N ASP A 192 -22.62 7.45 -0.31
CA ASP A 192 -22.28 6.23 -1.03
C ASP A 192 -22.58 6.42 -2.52
N MET A 193 -21.51 6.59 -3.31
CA MET A 193 -21.62 6.85 -4.73
C MET A 193 -21.88 5.58 -5.54
N GLY A 194 -21.53 4.41 -5.00
CA GLY A 194 -21.74 3.11 -5.64
C GLY A 194 -23.19 2.61 -5.52
N ALA A 195 -23.90 3.03 -4.47
CA ALA A 195 -25.31 2.71 -4.25
C ALA A 195 -26.29 3.75 -4.82
N MET A 196 -25.79 4.89 -5.30
CA MET A 196 -26.63 5.99 -5.79
C MET A 196 -27.26 5.67 -7.15
N LEU A 197 -28.55 5.31 -7.13
CA LEU A 197 -29.31 4.94 -8.33
C LEU A 197 -29.60 6.14 -9.25
N ASP A 198 -30.06 7.25 -8.67
CA ASP A 198 -30.35 8.48 -9.41
C ASP A 198 -29.51 9.66 -8.87
N PRO A 199 -28.39 9.98 -9.53
CA PRO A 199 -27.54 11.09 -9.14
C PRO A 199 -28.21 12.46 -9.19
N ILE A 200 -29.20 12.66 -10.06
CA ILE A 200 -29.91 13.94 -10.17
C ILE A 200 -30.70 14.16 -8.88
N SER A 201 -31.58 13.22 -8.53
CA SER A 201 -32.35 13.29 -7.29
C SER A 201 -31.47 13.28 -6.04
N GLY A 202 -30.39 12.48 -6.04
CA GLY A 202 -29.52 12.30 -4.89
C GLY A 202 -28.58 13.48 -4.59
N LEU A 203 -28.12 14.20 -5.61
CA LEU A 203 -27.17 15.32 -5.47
C LEU A 203 -27.83 16.69 -5.64
N LEU A 204 -28.84 16.81 -6.50
CA LEU A 204 -29.47 18.09 -6.83
C LEU A 204 -30.81 18.26 -6.11
N GLY A 205 -31.73 17.32 -6.31
CA GLY A 205 -33.07 17.37 -5.75
C GLY A 205 -34.16 16.95 -6.73
N VAL A 206 -35.42 17.09 -6.32
CA VAL A 206 -36.60 16.63 -7.06
C VAL A 206 -37.70 17.68 -7.07
N HIS A 207 -38.50 17.69 -8.13
CA HIS A 207 -39.75 18.45 -8.15
C HIS A 207 -40.84 17.72 -7.38
N ARG A 208 -41.45 18.38 -6.39
CA ARG A 208 -42.65 17.92 -5.70
C ARG A 208 -43.84 18.81 -6.05
N LEU A 209 -44.99 18.19 -6.23
CA LEU A 209 -46.25 18.92 -6.36
C LEU A 209 -46.76 19.27 -4.96
N SER A 210 -47.03 20.55 -4.71
CA SER A 210 -47.57 21.05 -3.45
C SER A 210 -48.58 22.15 -3.73
N GLU A 211 -49.76 22.06 -3.12
CA GLU A 211 -50.83 23.08 -3.13
C GLU A 211 -51.10 23.73 -4.51
N GLY A 212 -51.15 22.93 -5.57
CA GLY A 212 -51.44 23.42 -6.93
C GLY A 212 -50.24 24.01 -7.69
N GLY A 213 -49.03 23.96 -7.13
CA GLY A 213 -47.77 24.36 -7.76
C GLY A 213 -46.69 23.27 -7.75
N SER A 214 -45.61 23.50 -8.50
CA SER A 214 -44.41 22.67 -8.46
C SER A 214 -43.33 23.37 -7.64
N VAL A 215 -42.86 22.73 -6.57
CA VAL A 215 -41.77 23.21 -5.72
C VAL A 215 -40.56 22.31 -5.96
N PHE A 216 -39.38 22.91 -6.10
CA PHE A 216 -38.13 22.16 -6.16
C PHE A 216 -37.62 21.89 -4.75
N ASP A 217 -37.52 20.62 -4.38
CA ASP A 217 -36.99 20.19 -3.10
C ASP A 217 -35.55 19.72 -3.26
N TYR A 218 -34.63 20.49 -2.68
CA TYR A 218 -33.21 20.28 -2.83
C TYR A 218 -32.75 19.05 -2.07
N ALA A 219 -31.83 18.29 -2.67
CA ALA A 219 -31.22 17.14 -2.02
C ALA A 219 -30.40 17.58 -0.79
N LYS A 220 -30.26 16.68 0.19
CA LYS A 220 -29.43 16.92 1.38
C LYS A 220 -28.00 17.34 1.02
N PHE A 221 -27.45 16.77 -0.07
CA PHE A 221 -26.13 17.11 -0.58
C PHE A 221 -25.94 18.62 -0.77
N THR A 222 -26.93 19.29 -1.37
CA THR A 222 -26.89 20.74 -1.61
C THR A 222 -26.76 21.56 -0.34
N GLN A 223 -27.31 21.08 0.78
CA GLN A 223 -27.26 21.76 2.08
C GLN A 223 -25.94 21.48 2.79
N ASP A 224 -25.43 20.26 2.67
CA ASP A 224 -24.19 19.84 3.33
C ASP A 224 -22.96 20.51 2.69
N ILE A 225 -22.94 20.67 1.36
CA ILE A 225 -21.83 21.38 0.67
C ILE A 225 -21.76 22.86 1.04
N GLN A 226 -22.83 23.45 1.58
CA GLN A 226 -22.91 24.83 2.04
C GLN A 226 -22.45 25.02 3.49
N LYS A 227 -21.98 23.97 4.15
CA LYS A 227 -21.48 24.00 5.54
C LYS A 227 -19.99 23.71 5.60
N PRO A 228 -19.26 24.20 6.63
CA PRO A 228 -17.89 23.76 6.88
C PRO A 228 -17.86 22.27 7.24
N GLY A 229 -16.84 21.54 6.81
CA GLY A 229 -16.70 20.12 7.12
C GLY A 229 -16.12 19.30 5.98
N VAL A 230 -16.32 17.99 6.04
CA VAL A 230 -15.92 17.06 4.98
C VAL A 230 -17.15 16.45 4.34
N VAL A 231 -17.18 16.45 3.01
CA VAL A 231 -18.09 15.62 2.22
C VAL A 231 -17.30 14.42 1.71
N LEU A 232 -17.63 13.24 2.24
CA LEU A 232 -17.02 11.96 1.87
C LEU A 232 -17.82 11.31 0.75
N LEU A 233 -17.22 11.24 -0.44
CA LEU A 233 -17.72 10.52 -1.62
C LEU A 233 -17.18 9.07 -1.57
N ASP A 234 -17.90 8.18 -0.90
CA ASP A 234 -17.48 6.79 -0.71
C ASP A 234 -17.72 5.97 -1.99
N GLU A 235 -16.79 5.08 -2.31
CA GLU A 235 -16.79 4.24 -3.52
C GLU A 235 -17.00 5.01 -4.83
N LEU A 236 -16.31 6.15 -5.00
CA LEU A 236 -16.39 6.99 -6.20
C LEU A 236 -16.04 6.23 -7.49
N SER A 237 -15.24 5.18 -7.43
CA SER A 237 -14.95 4.30 -8.58
C SER A 237 -16.16 3.52 -9.11
N ARG A 238 -17.26 3.44 -8.35
CA ARG A 238 -18.52 2.82 -8.75
C ARG A 238 -19.59 3.84 -9.12
N ALA A 239 -19.30 5.13 -9.03
CA ALA A 239 -20.25 6.20 -9.33
C ALA A 239 -20.67 6.18 -10.80
N ALA A 240 -21.94 6.46 -11.06
CA ALA A 240 -22.42 6.70 -12.41
C ALA A 240 -21.72 7.92 -13.04
N VAL A 241 -21.46 7.86 -14.36
CA VAL A 241 -20.81 8.97 -15.10
C VAL A 241 -21.59 10.29 -14.94
N SER A 242 -22.92 10.22 -14.90
CA SER A 242 -23.78 11.38 -14.64
C SER A 242 -23.53 12.03 -13.28
N ALA A 243 -23.26 11.25 -12.23
CA ALA A 243 -22.88 11.77 -10.91
C ALA A 243 -21.56 12.54 -10.98
N ASN A 244 -20.56 12.00 -11.66
CA ASN A 244 -19.24 12.63 -11.80
C ASN A 244 -19.34 13.99 -12.51
N ASN A 245 -20.16 14.07 -13.55
CA ASN A 245 -20.37 15.33 -14.29
C ASN A 245 -21.02 16.42 -13.42
N ILE A 246 -21.97 16.04 -12.56
CA ILE A 246 -22.60 16.94 -11.59
C ILE A 246 -21.55 17.47 -10.59
N LEU A 247 -20.61 16.63 -10.17
CA LEU A 247 -19.61 16.97 -9.17
C LEU A 247 -18.43 17.80 -9.69
N PHE A 248 -18.14 17.81 -11.01
CA PHE A 248 -16.97 18.51 -11.54
C PHE A 248 -16.85 19.99 -11.12
N PRO A 249 -17.91 20.81 -11.18
CA PRO A 249 -17.84 22.21 -10.78
C PRO A 249 -17.64 22.40 -9.27
N CYS A 250 -18.05 21.42 -8.44
CA CYS A 250 -17.81 21.45 -7.00
C CYS A 250 -16.34 21.17 -6.64
N LEU A 251 -15.67 20.38 -7.48
CA LEU A 251 -14.32 19.86 -7.26
C LEU A 251 -13.22 20.70 -7.90
N ASP A 252 -13.56 21.59 -8.84
CA ASP A 252 -12.61 22.51 -9.46
C ASP A 252 -12.68 23.93 -8.86
N SER A 253 -12.00 24.88 -9.51
CA SER A 253 -11.87 26.27 -9.02
C SER A 253 -13.20 27.01 -8.93
N ARG A 254 -14.28 26.53 -9.58
CA ARG A 254 -15.60 27.18 -9.52
C ARG A 254 -16.26 27.02 -8.16
N ARG A 255 -16.04 25.88 -7.49
CA ARG A 255 -16.56 25.62 -6.14
C ARG A 255 -18.06 25.89 -6.02
N GLU A 256 -18.84 25.41 -6.98
CA GLU A 256 -20.29 25.56 -7.01
C GLU A 256 -20.97 24.30 -7.54
N LEU A 257 -22.24 24.09 -7.21
CA LEU A 257 -23.08 23.01 -7.72
C LEU A 257 -24.16 23.62 -8.63
N PRO A 258 -24.10 23.39 -9.96
CA PRO A 258 -25.14 23.86 -10.86
C PRO A 258 -26.41 23.03 -10.68
N VAL A 259 -27.55 23.72 -10.56
CA VAL A 259 -28.88 23.13 -10.41
C VAL A 259 -29.80 23.67 -11.50
N GLU A 260 -29.47 23.36 -12.75
CA GLU A 260 -30.22 23.85 -13.92
C GLU A 260 -31.66 23.34 -13.95
N ILE A 261 -31.91 22.17 -13.36
CA ILE A 261 -33.25 21.58 -13.27
C ILE A 261 -34.21 22.35 -12.36
N ALA A 262 -33.71 23.14 -11.41
CA ALA A 262 -34.54 23.89 -10.47
C ALA A 262 -35.24 25.05 -11.20
N GLY A 263 -36.50 24.91 -11.57
CA GLY A 263 -37.30 25.99 -12.18
C GLY A 263 -37.60 27.19 -11.25
N GLY A 264 -38.16 28.27 -11.82
CA GLY A 264 -38.70 29.40 -11.03
C GLY A 264 -37.66 30.19 -10.23
N GLY A 265 -38.01 30.53 -8.98
CA GLY A 265 -37.17 31.30 -8.03
C GLY A 265 -36.11 30.48 -7.26
N GLY A 266 -35.85 29.24 -7.67
CA GLY A 266 -34.80 28.40 -7.09
C GLY A 266 -33.39 28.90 -7.42
N MET A 267 -32.43 28.67 -6.53
CA MET A 267 -31.00 28.85 -6.81
C MET A 267 -30.56 27.91 -7.94
N ARG A 268 -30.03 28.50 -9.02
CA ARG A 268 -29.48 27.82 -10.20
C ARG A 268 -28.02 27.41 -10.04
N SER A 269 -27.33 28.01 -9.08
CA SER A 269 -25.98 27.65 -8.68
C SER A 269 -25.90 27.73 -7.16
N ILE A 270 -25.41 26.67 -6.53
CA ILE A 270 -25.26 26.58 -5.08
C ILE A 270 -23.76 26.64 -4.76
N PRO A 271 -23.28 27.68 -4.06
CA PRO A 271 -21.86 27.78 -3.74
C PRO A 271 -21.46 26.68 -2.75
N VAL A 272 -20.29 26.09 -2.95
CA VAL A 272 -19.68 25.21 -1.96
C VAL A 272 -18.97 26.07 -0.93
N HIS A 273 -19.23 25.82 0.35
CA HIS A 273 -18.64 26.57 1.46
C HIS A 273 -17.10 26.58 1.37
N PRO A 274 -16.42 27.71 1.66
CA PRO A 274 -14.96 27.78 1.59
C PRO A 274 -14.25 26.72 2.44
N ASP A 275 -14.81 26.39 3.60
CA ASP A 275 -14.29 25.38 4.53
C ASP A 275 -14.89 23.96 4.35
N CYS A 276 -15.52 23.69 3.20
CA CYS A 276 -16.00 22.35 2.85
C CYS A 276 -14.96 21.60 2.00
N CYS A 277 -14.39 20.50 2.52
CA CYS A 277 -13.42 19.67 1.81
C CYS A 277 -14.11 18.43 1.22
N PHE A 278 -13.79 18.07 -0.03
CA PHE A 278 -14.20 16.76 -0.56
C PHE A 278 -13.11 15.71 -0.30
N VAL A 279 -13.51 14.56 0.23
CA VAL A 279 -12.65 13.38 0.29
C VAL A 279 -13.37 12.25 -0.45
N ALA A 280 -12.67 11.54 -1.31
CA ALA A 280 -13.23 10.41 -2.04
C ALA A 280 -12.52 9.11 -1.67
N THR A 281 -13.21 7.98 -1.77
CA THR A 281 -12.57 6.67 -1.71
C THR A 281 -12.73 5.96 -3.05
N ALA A 282 -11.72 5.17 -3.42
CA ALA A 282 -11.80 4.32 -4.59
C ALA A 282 -11.07 3.01 -4.34
N ASN A 283 -11.74 1.92 -4.71
CA ASN A 283 -11.11 0.61 -4.77
C ASN A 283 -10.32 0.51 -6.08
N VAL A 284 -9.06 0.13 -5.98
CA VAL A 284 -8.15 -0.08 -7.12
C VAL A 284 -7.59 -1.50 -7.03
N GLY A 285 -7.70 -2.28 -8.10
CA GLY A 285 -7.21 -3.66 -8.16
C GLY A 285 -7.82 -4.45 -9.32
N ALA A 286 -7.10 -5.49 -9.78
CA ALA A 286 -7.53 -6.37 -10.89
C ALA A 286 -8.77 -7.22 -10.56
N GLU A 287 -9.01 -7.45 -9.26
CA GLU A 287 -10.16 -8.18 -8.71
C GLU A 287 -11.52 -7.47 -8.91
N TYR A 288 -11.52 -6.17 -9.25
CA TYR A 288 -12.75 -5.41 -9.50
C TYR A 288 -13.07 -5.35 -10.99
N THR A 289 -13.42 -6.51 -11.56
CA THR A 289 -14.01 -6.65 -12.90
C THR A 289 -15.41 -6.04 -12.92
N GLY A 290 -15.49 -4.70 -12.98
CA GLY A 290 -16.77 -3.98 -12.95
C GLY A 290 -16.69 -2.54 -12.44
N THR A 291 -15.55 -2.12 -11.88
CA THR A 291 -15.31 -0.70 -11.64
C THR A 291 -15.02 -0.01 -12.97
N ILE A 292 -15.88 0.95 -13.34
CA ILE A 292 -15.60 1.89 -14.43
C ILE A 292 -14.28 2.57 -14.05
N ALA A 293 -13.29 2.52 -14.95
CA ALA A 293 -12.04 3.22 -14.73
C ALA A 293 -12.35 4.68 -14.40
N ILE A 294 -11.92 5.16 -13.22
CA ILE A 294 -12.19 6.54 -12.82
C ILE A 294 -11.64 7.45 -13.91
N ASP A 295 -12.50 8.33 -14.42
CA ASP A 295 -12.11 9.28 -15.45
C ASP A 295 -10.89 10.08 -14.99
N ARG A 296 -9.88 10.15 -15.86
CA ARG A 296 -8.65 10.91 -15.61
C ARG A 296 -8.95 12.38 -15.32
N ALA A 297 -10.00 12.95 -15.91
CA ALA A 297 -10.42 14.31 -15.60
C ALA A 297 -10.91 14.46 -14.16
N LEU A 298 -11.60 13.45 -13.61
CA LEU A 298 -11.99 13.42 -12.21
C LEU A 298 -10.78 13.25 -11.31
N MET A 299 -9.88 12.32 -11.62
CA MET A 299 -8.64 12.11 -10.86
C MET A 299 -7.77 13.37 -10.76
N ASN A 300 -7.68 14.17 -11.82
CA ASN A 300 -6.90 15.42 -11.82
C ASN A 300 -7.45 16.49 -10.85
N ARG A 301 -8.67 16.33 -10.32
CA ARG A 301 -9.27 17.23 -9.32
C ARG A 301 -9.04 16.79 -7.88
N PHE A 302 -8.38 15.65 -7.69
CA PHE A 302 -8.06 15.11 -6.38
C PHE A 302 -6.55 14.94 -6.19
N PHE A 303 -6.09 15.17 -4.97
CA PHE A 303 -4.78 14.72 -4.53
C PHE A 303 -4.86 13.22 -4.17
N PRO A 304 -4.06 12.33 -4.80
CA PRO A 304 -4.13 10.90 -4.51
C PRO A 304 -3.31 10.53 -3.26
N ILE A 305 -3.91 9.73 -2.37
CA ILE A 305 -3.23 9.02 -1.29
C ILE A 305 -3.51 7.54 -1.45
N LYS A 306 -2.46 6.75 -1.68
CA LYS A 306 -2.57 5.29 -1.73
C LYS A 306 -2.45 4.71 -0.32
N LEU A 307 -3.41 3.89 0.08
CA LEU A 307 -3.38 3.04 1.27
C LEU A 307 -3.14 1.60 0.84
N ASP A 308 -2.27 0.91 1.56
CA ASP A 308 -1.96 -0.50 1.37
C ASP A 308 -2.39 -1.29 2.61
N TYR A 309 -2.41 -2.62 2.49
CA TYR A 309 -2.67 -3.48 3.63
C TYR A 309 -1.60 -3.35 4.72
N LEU A 310 -1.99 -3.74 5.93
CA LEU A 310 -1.10 -3.77 7.08
C LEU A 310 0.08 -4.71 6.85
N LEU A 311 1.24 -4.31 7.35
CA LEU A 311 2.35 -5.26 7.50
C LEU A 311 1.95 -6.30 8.55
N GLN A 312 2.41 -7.53 8.35
CA GLN A 312 2.08 -8.65 9.25
C GLN A 312 2.25 -8.32 10.74
N PRO A 313 3.32 -7.67 11.23
CA PRO A 313 3.44 -7.35 12.66
C PRO A 313 2.34 -6.40 13.18
N ASP A 314 1.91 -5.45 12.35
CA ASP A 314 0.85 -4.51 12.70
C ASP A 314 -0.53 -5.16 12.61
N GLU A 315 -0.74 -6.05 11.63
CA GLU A 315 -1.96 -6.85 11.55
C GLU A 315 -2.11 -7.77 12.77
N VAL A 316 -1.04 -8.44 13.23
CA VAL A 316 -1.04 -9.22 14.47
C VAL A 316 -1.49 -8.37 15.66
N ARG A 317 -0.88 -7.19 15.84
CA ARG A 317 -1.25 -6.26 16.92
C ARG A 317 -2.72 -5.85 16.81
N LEU A 318 -3.21 -5.60 15.60
CA LEU A 318 -4.60 -5.24 15.34
C LEU A 318 -5.56 -6.35 15.75
N LEU A 319 -5.30 -7.60 15.33
CA LEU A 319 -6.14 -8.75 15.65
C LEU A 319 -6.20 -8.99 17.16
N VAL A 320 -5.04 -8.99 17.85
CA VAL A 320 -4.98 -9.11 19.31
C VAL A 320 -5.79 -8.00 19.99
N LYS A 321 -5.68 -6.76 19.51
CA LYS A 321 -6.35 -5.62 20.13
C LYS A 321 -7.86 -5.61 19.89
N ARG A 322 -8.33 -5.88 18.66
CA ARG A 322 -9.75 -5.79 18.30
C ARG A 322 -10.54 -7.05 18.67
N CYS A 323 -9.92 -8.22 18.54
CA CYS A 323 -10.60 -9.51 18.76
C CYS A 323 -10.21 -10.18 20.08
N ALA A 324 -9.24 -9.64 20.84
CA ALA A 324 -8.75 -10.22 22.09
C ALA A 324 -8.25 -11.67 21.97
N VAL A 325 -7.78 -12.05 20.78
CA VAL A 325 -7.15 -13.35 20.52
C VAL A 325 -5.71 -13.39 21.02
N ASP A 326 -5.19 -14.59 21.27
CA ASP A 326 -3.78 -14.76 21.63
C ASP A 326 -2.85 -14.43 20.46
N THR A 327 -1.59 -14.10 20.79
CA THR A 327 -0.61 -13.63 19.80
C THR A 327 -0.18 -14.72 18.81
N ASP A 328 -0.25 -16.00 19.19
CA ASP A 328 0.11 -17.10 18.30
C ASP A 328 -0.96 -17.29 17.22
N SER A 329 -2.23 -17.34 17.63
CA SER A 329 -3.37 -17.38 16.70
C SER A 329 -3.39 -16.19 15.75
N ALA A 330 -3.20 -14.96 16.28
CA ALA A 330 -3.11 -13.76 15.44
C ALA A 330 -1.94 -13.83 14.45
N ARG A 331 -0.79 -14.38 14.86
CA ARG A 331 0.39 -14.55 13.98
C ARG A 331 0.12 -15.52 12.84
N LYS A 332 -0.56 -16.64 13.11
CA LYS A 332 -0.95 -17.63 12.09
C LYS A 332 -1.89 -17.00 11.06
N ILE A 333 -2.96 -16.37 11.52
CA ILE A 333 -3.93 -15.67 10.66
C ILE A 333 -3.22 -14.63 9.78
N ALA A 334 -2.47 -13.70 10.38
CA ALA A 334 -1.79 -12.65 9.64
C ALA A 334 -0.71 -13.16 8.68
N ALA A 335 -0.05 -14.29 9.00
CA ALA A 335 0.90 -14.94 8.09
C ALA A 335 0.20 -15.45 6.83
N VAL A 336 -0.90 -16.18 6.99
CA VAL A 336 -1.69 -16.71 5.87
C VAL A 336 -2.25 -15.58 5.02
N CYS A 337 -2.82 -14.53 5.63
CA CYS A 337 -3.31 -13.36 4.90
C CYS A 337 -2.20 -12.71 4.06
N LYS A 338 -0.99 -12.56 4.61
CA LYS A 338 0.17 -12.02 3.89
C LYS A 338 0.54 -12.89 2.69
N GLU A 339 0.63 -14.20 2.87
CA GLU A 339 0.98 -15.14 1.79
C GLU A 339 -0.07 -15.16 0.68
N ILE A 340 -1.36 -15.08 1.03
CA ILE A 340 -2.45 -14.96 0.07
C ILE A 340 -2.33 -13.65 -0.73
N ARG A 341 -2.06 -12.51 -0.06
CA ARG A 341 -1.82 -11.23 -0.75
C ARG A 341 -0.61 -11.31 -1.70
N GLU A 342 0.47 -11.97 -1.29
CA GLU A 342 1.65 -12.18 -2.13
C GLU A 342 1.37 -13.10 -3.34
N ALA A 343 0.51 -14.11 -3.18
CA ALA A 343 0.08 -14.98 -4.28
C ALA A 343 -0.83 -14.24 -5.27
N PHE A 344 -1.73 -13.38 -4.77
CA PHE A 344 -2.51 -12.46 -5.59
C PHE A 344 -1.63 -11.50 -6.39
N ASP A 345 -0.63 -10.88 -5.77
CA ASP A 345 0.31 -9.96 -6.45
C ASP A 345 1.11 -10.66 -7.57
N LYS A 346 1.30 -11.98 -7.48
CA LYS A 346 1.93 -12.81 -8.53
C LYS A 346 0.96 -13.24 -9.63
N GLY A 347 -0.34 -12.99 -9.46
CA GLY A 347 -1.39 -13.45 -10.36
C GLY A 347 -1.75 -14.94 -10.20
N GLU A 348 -1.40 -15.56 -9.07
CA GLU A 348 -1.74 -16.96 -8.77
C GLU A 348 -3.16 -17.10 -8.19
N LEU A 349 -3.72 -16.02 -7.66
CA LEU A 349 -5.07 -15.95 -7.09
C LEU A 349 -5.84 -14.78 -7.72
N SER A 350 -7.16 -14.93 -7.83
CA SER A 350 -8.06 -13.93 -8.42
C SER A 350 -8.38 -12.75 -7.51
N CYS A 351 -8.28 -12.92 -6.19
CA CYS A 351 -8.57 -11.88 -5.21
C CYS A 351 -7.59 -11.87 -4.03
N ALA A 352 -7.27 -10.67 -3.56
CA ALA A 352 -6.53 -10.47 -2.32
C ALA A 352 -7.42 -10.62 -1.09
N MET A 353 -6.79 -11.04 0.02
CA MET A 353 -7.43 -11.04 1.34
C MET A 353 -7.34 -9.67 1.99
N SER A 354 -8.47 -9.13 2.45
CA SER A 354 -8.48 -7.85 3.18
C SER A 354 -8.26 -8.04 4.68
N THR A 355 -8.09 -6.92 5.40
CA THR A 355 -8.03 -6.92 6.85
C THR A 355 -9.39 -7.27 7.49
N ARG A 356 -10.49 -7.20 6.72
CA ARG A 356 -11.81 -7.59 7.22
C ARG A 356 -11.90 -9.10 7.41
N GLU A 357 -11.39 -9.89 6.47
CA GLU A 357 -11.41 -11.35 6.58
C GLU A 357 -10.49 -11.83 7.72
N SER A 358 -9.33 -11.18 7.92
CA SER A 358 -8.46 -11.51 9.06
C SER A 358 -9.12 -11.21 10.41
N LEU A 359 -9.87 -10.11 10.52
CA LEU A 359 -10.68 -9.80 11.71
C LEU A 359 -11.82 -10.81 11.91
N MET A 360 -12.52 -11.22 10.85
CA MET A 360 -13.57 -12.26 10.95
C MET A 360 -13.01 -13.59 11.44
N ALA A 361 -11.87 -14.05 10.91
CA ALA A 361 -11.23 -15.26 11.38
C ALA A 361 -10.78 -15.16 12.84
N ALA A 362 -10.25 -14.00 13.25
CA ALA A 362 -9.87 -13.78 14.64
C ALA A 362 -11.08 -13.73 15.58
N ASP A 363 -12.22 -13.19 15.15
CA ASP A 363 -13.45 -13.18 15.94
C ASP A 363 -14.00 -14.62 16.15
N LEU A 364 -13.90 -15.49 15.13
CA LEU A 364 -14.22 -16.91 15.31
C LEU A 364 -13.27 -17.61 16.30
N VAL A 365 -11.96 -17.30 16.27
CA VAL A 365 -11.02 -17.87 17.25
C VAL A 365 -11.37 -17.43 18.67
N LYS A 366 -11.78 -16.16 18.85
CA LYS A 366 -12.25 -15.65 20.13
C LYS A 366 -13.50 -16.40 20.61
N ASP A 367 -14.38 -16.82 19.70
CA ASP A 367 -15.57 -17.64 20.00
C ASP A 367 -15.23 -19.12 20.31
N GLY A 368 -13.98 -19.53 20.17
CA GLY A 368 -13.48 -20.85 20.57
C GLY A 368 -13.16 -21.80 19.41
N TRP A 369 -13.26 -21.35 18.16
CA TRP A 369 -12.81 -22.11 17.01
C TRP A 369 -11.27 -22.21 16.99
N SER A 370 -10.73 -23.31 16.48
CA SER A 370 -9.28 -23.35 16.25
C SER A 370 -8.88 -22.37 15.14
N PRO A 371 -7.65 -21.81 15.14
CA PRO A 371 -7.19 -20.92 14.07
C PRO A 371 -7.28 -21.55 12.68
N LEU A 372 -7.05 -22.87 12.59
CA LEU A 372 -7.19 -23.63 11.35
C LEU A 372 -8.64 -23.60 10.84
N GLU A 373 -9.59 -24.02 11.67
CA GLU A 373 -11.01 -24.06 11.30
C GLU A 373 -11.55 -22.65 10.99
N ALA A 374 -11.17 -21.65 11.78
CA ALA A 374 -11.57 -20.26 11.55
C ALA A 374 -11.09 -19.75 10.18
N MET A 375 -9.83 -20.02 9.81
CA MET A 375 -9.31 -19.66 8.49
C MET A 375 -9.99 -20.46 7.37
N GLU A 376 -10.25 -21.75 7.56
CA GLU A 376 -10.95 -22.55 6.56
C GLU A 376 -12.39 -22.04 6.31
N LEU A 377 -13.12 -21.69 7.36
CA LEU A 377 -14.49 -21.18 7.29
C LEU A 377 -14.58 -19.80 6.66
N VAL A 378 -13.60 -18.93 6.88
CA VAL A 378 -13.64 -17.54 6.39
C VAL A 378 -12.95 -17.40 5.04
N PHE A 379 -11.81 -18.06 4.82
CA PHE A 379 -10.96 -17.80 3.65
C PHE A 379 -11.36 -18.66 2.46
N LEU A 380 -11.57 -19.97 2.64
CA LEU A 380 -11.82 -20.88 1.51
C LEU A 380 -13.07 -20.55 0.69
N PRO A 381 -14.19 -20.05 1.25
CA PRO A 381 -15.37 -19.69 0.46
C PRO A 381 -15.14 -18.55 -0.55
N LEU A 382 -14.05 -17.80 -0.40
CA LEU A 382 -13.70 -16.68 -1.30
C LEU A 382 -13.03 -17.14 -2.60
N TYR A 383 -12.64 -18.41 -2.69
CA TYR A 383 -11.84 -18.95 -3.76
C TYR A 383 -12.55 -20.10 -4.47
N GLU A 384 -12.49 -20.09 -5.80
CA GLU A 384 -13.05 -21.16 -6.62
C GLU A 384 -12.17 -22.42 -6.62
N GLY A 385 -12.79 -23.56 -6.94
CA GLY A 385 -12.12 -24.86 -7.04
C GLY A 385 -12.49 -25.82 -5.93
N THR A 386 -11.65 -26.83 -5.74
CA THR A 386 -11.82 -27.88 -4.73
C THR A 386 -10.77 -27.74 -3.63
N ASP A 387 -10.83 -28.57 -2.62
CA ASP A 387 -9.84 -28.55 -1.54
C ASP A 387 -8.43 -28.98 -1.98
N SER A 388 -8.31 -29.63 -3.15
CA SER A 388 -7.04 -30.07 -3.72
C SER A 388 -6.61 -29.28 -4.96
N GLU A 389 -7.56 -28.73 -5.71
CA GLU A 389 -7.34 -28.10 -7.02
C GLU A 389 -7.93 -26.68 -7.10
N GLY A 390 -7.42 -25.87 -8.04
CA GLY A 390 -7.83 -24.47 -8.19
C GLY A 390 -7.27 -23.55 -7.11
N GLU A 391 -7.82 -22.34 -7.04
CA GLU A 391 -7.40 -21.32 -6.07
C GLU A 391 -7.65 -21.77 -4.63
N ARG A 392 -8.78 -22.44 -4.39
CA ARG A 392 -9.12 -23.01 -3.09
C ARG A 392 -8.07 -24.01 -2.59
N GLY A 393 -7.56 -24.89 -3.47
CA GLY A 393 -6.48 -25.82 -3.11
C GLY A 393 -5.15 -25.13 -2.80
N ILE A 394 -4.84 -24.02 -3.47
CA ILE A 394 -3.65 -23.18 -3.15
C ILE A 394 -3.81 -22.59 -1.75
N VAL A 395 -4.93 -21.92 -1.49
CA VAL A 395 -5.21 -21.26 -0.20
C VAL A 395 -5.24 -22.28 0.94
N ARG A 396 -5.84 -23.45 0.73
CA ARG A 396 -5.82 -24.52 1.74
C ARG A 396 -4.41 -24.96 2.10
N ARG A 397 -3.50 -25.13 1.13
CA ARG A 397 -2.09 -25.45 1.39
C ARG A 397 -1.38 -24.35 2.19
N LEU A 398 -1.69 -23.08 1.91
CA LEU A 398 -1.14 -21.96 2.69
C LEU A 398 -1.63 -22.01 4.14
N ILE A 399 -2.92 -22.27 4.36
CA ILE A 399 -3.50 -22.44 5.70
C ILE A 399 -2.81 -23.59 6.45
N MET A 400 -2.68 -24.77 5.82
CA MET A 400 -2.08 -25.96 6.44
C MET A 400 -0.58 -25.84 6.73
N SER A 401 0.11 -24.83 6.18
CA SER A 401 1.54 -24.61 6.40
C SER A 401 1.86 -23.91 7.74
N ARG A 402 0.82 -23.54 8.51
CA ARG A 402 0.89 -22.77 9.75
C ARG A 402 0.15 -23.48 10.88
#